data_AF-A0A8T5DTJ7-F1
#
_entry.id   AF-A0A8T5DTJ7-F1
#
_cell.length_a   1.000
_cell.length_b   1.000
_cell.length_c   1.000
_cell.angle_alpha   90.00
_cell.angle_beta   90.00
_cell.angle_gamma   90.00
#
_symmetry.space_group_name_H-M   'P 1'
#
loop_
_entity.id
_entity.type
_entity.pdbx_description
1 polymer ?
#
loop_
_entity_poly.entity_id
_entity_poly.type
_entity_poly.pdbx_seq_one_letter_code
_entity_poly.pdbx_strand_id
1 'polypeptide(L)'
;QVLSLRSALLQQKTVYGHGRLKSRSKVLLRLYNEGVNVVDLSKRFDFPPMNIFRVILAEKRWSKSRIKESLRTPSKLSTREREEFEMAEAADRVSNVDQTETHIRADLFEDILSDWFESKGVRIRRQPEMVTEQKKELGRPVRTPDILLLDHVEINGKPIAWIDAKHFYGADVDFQRKKMVKQMNRYIEEWGSGAIVYRHGFSENLFIPGCILLDADTLDVSRLNIDSS
;
A
#
# COMPACT_ATOMS: atom_id res chain seq x y z
N GLN A 1 -8.55 -12.58 -0.77
CA GLN A 1 -7.72 -12.87 -1.95
C GLN A 1 -8.10 -12.04 -3.18
N VAL A 2 -9.32 -12.14 -3.73
CA VAL A 2 -9.74 -11.42 -4.96
C VAL A 2 -9.64 -9.89 -4.84
N LEU A 3 -9.97 -9.32 -3.67
CA LEU A 3 -9.95 -7.87 -3.44
C LEU A 3 -8.54 -7.27 -3.48
N SER A 4 -7.52 -7.93 -2.92
CA SER A 4 -6.14 -7.41 -2.89
C SER A 4 -5.51 -7.44 -4.29
N LEU A 5 -5.74 -8.51 -5.06
CA LEU A 5 -5.25 -8.60 -6.44
C LEU A 5 -5.93 -7.57 -7.34
N ARG A 6 -7.26 -7.42 -7.22
CA ARG A 6 -8.02 -6.41 -7.96
C ARG A 6 -7.52 -4.99 -7.64
N SER A 7 -7.28 -4.68 -6.36
CA SER A 7 -6.71 -3.40 -5.94
C SER A 7 -5.32 -3.15 -6.53
N ALA A 8 -4.42 -4.15 -6.50
CA ALA A 8 -3.09 -4.06 -7.11
C ALA A 8 -3.16 -3.77 -8.62
N LEU A 9 -4.04 -4.46 -9.35
CA LEU A 9 -4.25 -4.26 -10.79
C LEU A 9 -4.84 -2.86 -11.09
N LEU A 10 -5.80 -2.40 -10.29
CA LEU A 10 -6.38 -1.05 -10.42
C LEU A 10 -5.35 0.05 -10.15
N GLN A 11 -4.49 -0.15 -9.15
CA GLN A 11 -3.39 0.76 -8.84
C GLN A 11 -2.37 0.78 -9.99
N GLN A 12 -1.98 -0.38 -10.53
CA GLN A 12 -1.08 -0.45 -11.67
C GLN A 12 -1.66 0.27 -12.90
N LYS A 13 -2.93 0.00 -13.23
CA LYS A 13 -3.65 0.67 -14.32
C LYS A 13 -3.67 2.19 -14.14
N THR A 14 -3.87 2.65 -12.91
CA THR A 14 -3.82 4.06 -12.57
C THR A 14 -2.44 4.67 -12.82
N VAL A 15 -1.38 4.01 -12.35
CA VAL A 15 0.00 4.52 -12.47
C VAL A 15 0.42 4.64 -13.93
N TYR A 16 0.24 3.58 -14.72
CA TYR A 16 0.64 3.57 -16.13
C TYR A 16 -0.35 4.35 -17.02
N GLY A 17 -1.62 4.42 -16.65
CA GLY A 17 -2.65 5.17 -17.36
C GLY A 17 -2.67 6.67 -17.09
N HIS A 18 -1.90 7.17 -16.12
CA HIS A 18 -1.92 8.58 -15.72
C HIS A 18 -1.61 9.54 -16.87
N GLY A 19 -0.61 9.23 -17.71
CA GLY A 19 -0.29 10.04 -18.89
C GLY A 19 -1.44 10.10 -19.90
N ARG A 20 -2.10 8.97 -20.15
CA ARG A 20 -3.28 8.87 -21.02
C ARG A 20 -4.48 9.62 -20.45
N LEU A 21 -4.69 9.57 -19.13
CA LEU A 21 -5.73 10.34 -18.48
C LEU A 21 -5.47 11.85 -18.62
N LYS A 22 -4.23 12.26 -18.38
CA LYS A 22 -3.82 13.67 -18.46
C LYS A 22 -3.96 14.23 -19.88
N SER A 23 -3.71 13.44 -20.93
CA SER A 23 -3.92 13.89 -22.31
C SER A 23 -5.40 14.14 -22.66
N ARG A 24 -6.33 13.63 -21.84
CA ARG A 24 -7.78 13.84 -21.97
C ARG A 24 -8.32 14.96 -21.06
N SER A 25 -7.46 15.68 -20.33
CA SER A 25 -7.88 16.67 -19.32
C SER A 25 -8.83 17.74 -19.85
N LYS A 26 -8.55 18.29 -21.03
CA LYS A 26 -9.41 19.28 -21.71
C LYS A 26 -10.81 18.73 -22.00
N VAL A 27 -10.90 17.48 -22.45
CA VAL A 27 -12.19 16.83 -22.76
C VAL A 27 -12.97 16.55 -21.47
N LEU A 28 -12.27 16.11 -20.42
CA LEU A 28 -12.87 15.89 -19.10
C LEU A 28 -13.45 17.20 -18.54
N LEU A 29 -12.68 18.30 -18.57
CA LEU A 29 -13.17 19.59 -18.12
C LEU A 29 -14.36 20.07 -18.95
N ARG A 30 -14.34 19.88 -20.27
CA ARG A 30 -15.46 20.25 -21.14
C ARG A 30 -16.75 19.51 -20.74
N LEU A 31 -16.69 18.18 -20.65
CA LEU A 31 -17.85 17.35 -20.28
C LEU A 31 -18.33 17.66 -18.85
N TYR A 32 -17.40 17.92 -17.93
CA TYR A 32 -17.74 18.36 -16.58
C TYR A 32 -18.50 19.71 -16.63
N ASN A 33 -18.01 20.68 -17.40
CA ASN A 33 -18.72 21.96 -17.55
C ASN A 33 -20.10 21.81 -18.22
N GLU A 34 -20.28 20.81 -19.10
CA GLU A 34 -21.57 20.42 -19.70
C GLU A 34 -22.53 19.72 -18.71
N GLY A 35 -22.09 19.44 -17.47
CA GLY A 35 -22.93 18.90 -16.40
C GLY A 35 -22.74 17.42 -16.10
N VAL A 36 -21.81 16.73 -16.77
CA VAL A 36 -21.52 15.32 -16.47
C VAL A 36 -20.78 15.22 -15.13
N ASN A 37 -21.28 14.38 -14.22
CA ASN A 37 -20.65 14.18 -12.92
C ASN A 37 -19.37 13.33 -13.00
N VAL A 38 -18.54 13.40 -11.95
CA VAL A 38 -17.24 12.72 -11.87
C VAL A 38 -17.38 11.20 -11.95
N VAL A 39 -18.41 10.62 -11.34
CA VAL A 39 -18.62 9.16 -11.30
C VAL A 39 -18.95 8.61 -12.69
N ASP A 40 -19.75 9.32 -13.49
CA ASP A 40 -20.07 8.90 -14.84
C ASP A 40 -18.90 9.14 -15.81
N LEU A 41 -18.12 10.21 -15.60
CA LEU A 41 -16.84 10.38 -16.30
C LEU A 41 -15.86 9.25 -15.94
N SER A 42 -15.82 8.79 -14.70
CA SER A 42 -15.02 7.66 -14.27
C SER A 42 -15.40 6.38 -15.01
N LYS A 43 -16.69 6.04 -15.10
CA LYS A 43 -17.17 4.89 -15.87
C LYS A 43 -16.81 5.01 -17.35
N ARG A 44 -17.01 6.20 -17.93
CA ARG A 44 -16.80 6.46 -19.37
C ARG A 44 -15.33 6.38 -19.78
N PHE A 45 -14.43 6.91 -18.96
CA PHE A 45 -13.00 6.96 -19.26
C PHE A 45 -12.20 5.83 -18.60
N ASP A 46 -12.85 5.02 -17.77
CA ASP A 46 -12.29 3.84 -17.11
C ASP A 46 -11.08 4.15 -16.22
N PHE A 47 -11.28 5.12 -15.33
CA PHE A 47 -10.34 5.56 -14.29
C PHE A 47 -11.05 5.81 -12.96
N PRO A 48 -10.38 5.67 -11.80
CA PRO A 48 -10.98 5.96 -10.50
C PRO A 48 -11.59 7.37 -10.41
N PRO A 49 -12.79 7.55 -9.81
CA PRO A 49 -13.45 8.84 -9.63
C PRO A 49 -12.54 9.94 -9.08
N MET A 50 -11.78 9.68 -8.01
CA MET A 50 -10.90 10.71 -7.45
C MET A 50 -9.76 11.12 -8.39
N ASN A 51 -9.34 10.25 -9.31
CA ASN A 51 -8.34 10.60 -10.31
C ASN A 51 -8.90 11.47 -11.41
N ILE A 52 -10.13 11.18 -11.87
CA ILE A 52 -10.87 12.06 -12.78
C ILE A 52 -11.01 13.45 -12.17
N PHE A 53 -11.47 13.52 -10.91
CA PHE A 53 -11.71 14.78 -10.23
C PHE A 53 -10.42 15.62 -10.08
N ARG A 54 -9.31 15.00 -9.66
CA ARG A 54 -8.00 15.67 -9.58
C ARG A 54 -7.54 16.23 -10.92
N VAL A 55 -7.80 15.53 -12.03
CA VAL A 55 -7.44 15.98 -13.38
C VAL A 55 -8.32 17.14 -13.83
N ILE A 56 -9.62 17.12 -13.53
CA ILE A 56 -10.54 18.23 -13.78
C ILE A 56 -10.08 19.48 -13.01
N LEU A 57 -9.80 19.37 -11.70
CA LEU A 57 -9.33 20.50 -10.89
C LEU A 57 -7.99 21.06 -11.39
N ALA A 58 -7.07 20.19 -11.82
CA ALA A 58 -5.81 20.61 -12.42
C ALA A 58 -6.02 21.37 -13.75
N GLU A 59 -6.95 20.92 -14.59
CA GLU A 59 -7.30 21.61 -15.85
C GLU A 59 -8.00 22.95 -15.58
N LYS A 60 -8.72 23.09 -14.45
CA LYS A 60 -9.22 24.38 -13.91
C LYS A 60 -8.10 25.29 -13.38
N ARG A 61 -6.83 24.94 -13.62
CA ARG A 61 -5.61 25.66 -13.19
C ARG A 61 -5.41 25.70 -11.67
N TRP A 62 -5.95 24.75 -10.92
CA TRP A 62 -5.64 24.65 -9.50
C TRP A 62 -4.22 24.10 -9.31
N SER A 63 -3.47 24.71 -8.39
CA SER A 63 -2.15 24.19 -8.03
C SER A 63 -2.28 22.86 -7.29
N LYS A 64 -1.24 22.01 -7.35
CA LYS A 64 -1.21 20.73 -6.63
C LYS A 64 -1.45 20.91 -5.12
N SER A 65 -0.89 21.98 -4.55
CA SER A 65 -1.07 22.32 -3.13
C SER A 65 -2.54 22.65 -2.82
N ARG A 66 -3.16 23.52 -3.62
CA ARG A 66 -4.57 23.90 -3.46
C ARG A 66 -5.49 22.69 -3.57
N ILE A 67 -5.26 21.81 -4.55
CA ILE A 67 -6.03 20.58 -4.70
C ILE A 67 -5.88 19.72 -3.44
N LYS A 68 -4.64 19.46 -3.01
CA LYS A 68 -4.38 18.65 -1.81
C LYS A 68 -5.06 19.20 -0.57
N GLU A 69 -4.98 20.51 -0.33
CA GLU A 69 -5.58 21.17 0.82
C GLU A 69 -7.11 21.14 0.75
N SER A 70 -7.71 21.45 -0.41
CA SER A 70 -9.16 21.49 -0.57
C SER A 70 -9.79 20.10 -0.45
N LEU A 71 -9.10 19.04 -0.88
CA LEU A 71 -9.57 17.66 -0.69
C LEU A 71 -9.40 17.18 0.76
N ARG A 72 -8.46 17.75 1.53
CA ARG A 72 -8.33 17.49 2.97
C ARG A 72 -9.34 18.28 3.79
N THR A 73 -9.83 19.40 3.26
CA THR A 73 -10.82 20.26 3.91
C THR A 73 -11.89 20.66 2.88
N PRO A 74 -12.83 19.73 2.58
CA PRO A 74 -13.82 19.91 1.52
C PRO A 74 -14.76 21.10 1.73
N SER A 75 -14.85 21.64 2.95
CA SER A 75 -15.60 22.87 3.24
C SER A 75 -15.09 24.11 2.50
N LYS A 76 -13.87 24.07 1.95
CA LYS A 76 -13.31 25.15 1.10
C LYS A 76 -13.68 25.02 -0.39
N LEU A 77 -14.33 23.93 -0.79
CA LEU A 77 -14.80 23.72 -2.16
C LEU A 77 -16.08 24.52 -2.41
N SER A 78 -16.36 24.85 -3.67
CA SER A 78 -17.69 25.33 -4.04
C SER A 78 -18.72 24.21 -3.80
N THR A 79 -20.00 24.56 -3.73
CA THR A 79 -21.10 23.58 -3.56
C THR A 79 -20.98 22.42 -4.55
N ARG A 80 -20.80 22.73 -5.84
CA ARG A 80 -20.68 21.71 -6.88
C ARG A 80 -19.44 20.84 -6.69
N GLU A 81 -18.27 21.45 -6.48
CA GLU A 81 -17.04 20.66 -6.29
C GLU A 81 -17.10 19.80 -5.02
N ARG A 82 -17.81 20.24 -3.98
CA ARG A 82 -18.00 19.47 -2.75
C ARG A 82 -18.89 18.26 -2.99
N GLU A 83 -20.02 18.42 -3.67
CA GLU A 83 -20.91 17.31 -4.02
C GLU A 83 -20.22 16.27 -4.90
N GLU A 84 -19.46 16.73 -5.91
CA GLU A 84 -18.68 15.86 -6.79
C GLU A 84 -17.55 15.14 -6.04
N PHE A 85 -16.91 15.82 -5.09
CA PHE A 85 -15.93 15.21 -4.20
C PHE A 85 -16.55 14.10 -3.36
N GLU A 86 -17.67 14.36 -2.68
CA GLU A 86 -18.34 13.39 -1.80
C GLU A 86 -18.82 12.16 -2.59
N MET A 87 -19.38 12.36 -3.78
CA MET A 87 -19.76 11.24 -4.67
C MET A 87 -18.54 10.44 -5.14
N ALA A 88 -17.46 11.11 -5.54
CA ALA A 88 -16.25 10.46 -6.01
C ALA A 88 -15.55 9.69 -4.87
N GLU A 89 -15.45 10.29 -3.68
CA GLU A 89 -14.86 9.68 -2.49
C GLU A 89 -15.69 8.49 -2.02
N ALA A 90 -17.02 8.60 -1.98
CA ALA A 90 -17.91 7.49 -1.62
C ALA A 90 -17.77 6.32 -2.61
N ALA A 91 -17.74 6.60 -3.91
CA ALA A 91 -17.54 5.57 -4.94
C ALA A 91 -16.17 4.89 -4.81
N ASP A 92 -15.11 5.66 -4.55
CA ASP A 92 -13.77 5.10 -4.32
C ASP A 92 -13.70 4.33 -3.01
N ARG A 93 -14.32 4.79 -1.91
CA ARG A 93 -14.36 4.09 -0.61
C ARG A 93 -15.10 2.77 -0.70
N VAL A 94 -16.25 2.74 -1.38
CA VAL A 94 -17.00 1.50 -1.64
C VAL A 94 -16.17 0.54 -2.49
N SER A 95 -15.29 1.05 -3.37
CA SER A 95 -14.32 0.22 -4.12
C SER A 95 -13.08 -0.19 -3.32
N ASN A 96 -12.71 0.57 -2.28
CA ASN A 96 -11.53 0.42 -1.43
C ASN A 96 -11.92 0.14 0.04
N VAL A 97 -12.81 -0.83 0.27
CA VAL A 97 -13.36 -1.24 1.58
C VAL A 97 -12.36 -1.05 2.74
N ASP A 98 -12.85 -0.42 3.82
CA ASP A 98 -12.18 0.13 5.02
C ASP A 98 -10.69 -0.21 5.22
N GLN A 99 -9.83 0.78 4.98
CA GLN A 99 -8.38 0.66 5.18
C GLN A 99 -8.01 0.57 6.67
N THR A 100 -8.86 1.02 7.59
CA THR A 100 -8.61 1.00 9.03
C THR A 100 -8.48 -0.43 9.52
N GLU A 101 -9.46 -1.27 9.17
CA GLU A 101 -9.46 -2.70 9.48
C GLU A 101 -8.27 -3.41 8.80
N THR A 102 -7.90 -2.99 7.59
CA THR A 102 -6.73 -3.51 6.88
C THR A 102 -5.43 -3.20 7.61
N HIS A 103 -5.28 -1.97 8.14
CA HIS A 103 -4.11 -1.58 8.92
C HIS A 103 -4.02 -2.34 10.24
N ILE A 104 -5.13 -2.43 10.98
CA ILE A 104 -5.19 -3.19 12.23
C ILE A 104 -4.79 -4.65 12.01
N ARG A 105 -5.27 -5.28 10.94
CA ARG A 105 -4.89 -6.66 10.60
C ARG A 105 -3.43 -6.80 10.15
N ALA A 106 -2.86 -5.77 9.52
CA ALA A 106 -1.45 -5.77 9.14
C ALA A 106 -0.55 -5.70 10.37
N ASP A 107 -0.84 -4.75 11.28
CA ASP A 107 -0.11 -4.60 12.55
C ASP A 107 -0.21 -5.89 13.39
N LEU A 108 -1.41 -6.48 13.48
CA LEU A 108 -1.62 -7.74 14.18
C LEU A 108 -0.86 -8.91 13.54
N PHE A 109 -0.70 -8.91 12.22
CA PHE A 109 0.09 -9.94 11.53
C PHE A 109 1.59 -9.80 11.80
N GLU A 110 2.11 -8.57 11.88
CA GLU A 110 3.48 -8.27 12.31
C GLU A 110 3.75 -8.74 13.75
N ASP A 111 2.79 -8.52 14.65
CA ASP A 111 2.87 -9.00 16.04
C ASP A 111 2.89 -10.53 16.12
N ILE A 112 2.00 -11.22 15.40
CA ILE A 112 1.96 -12.70 15.38
C ILE A 112 3.29 -13.27 14.89
N LEU A 113 3.89 -12.67 13.86
CA LEU A 113 5.20 -13.07 13.36
C LEU A 113 6.29 -12.86 14.41
N SER A 114 6.31 -11.69 15.03
CA SER A 114 7.29 -11.35 16.07
C SER A 114 7.20 -12.31 17.26
N ASP A 115 5.98 -12.54 17.75
CA ASP A 115 5.67 -13.45 18.85
C ASP A 115 6.11 -14.88 18.51
N TRP A 116 5.93 -15.34 17.25
CA TRP A 116 6.37 -16.66 16.82
C TRP A 116 7.90 -16.82 16.93
N PHE A 117 8.69 -15.85 16.44
CA PHE A 117 10.15 -15.89 16.55
C PHE A 117 10.61 -15.85 18.02
N GLU A 118 10.03 -14.96 18.82
CA GLU A 118 10.33 -14.86 20.25
C GLU A 118 9.98 -16.16 20.99
N SER A 119 8.87 -16.83 20.65
CA SER A 119 8.49 -18.12 21.22
C SER A 119 9.48 -19.25 20.91
N LYS A 120 10.25 -19.11 19.83
CA LYS A 120 11.35 -20.02 19.46
C LYS A 120 12.69 -19.63 20.11
N GLY A 121 12.70 -18.60 20.95
CA GLY A 121 13.88 -18.11 21.64
C GLY A 121 14.80 -17.24 20.78
N VAL A 122 14.32 -16.78 19.62
CA VAL A 122 15.09 -15.89 18.74
C VAL A 122 15.00 -14.46 19.26
N ARG A 123 16.15 -13.81 19.47
CA ARG A 123 16.21 -12.40 19.82
C ARG A 123 15.95 -11.55 18.58
N ILE A 124 15.00 -10.62 18.71
CA ILE A 124 14.60 -9.73 17.63
C ILE A 124 14.59 -8.27 18.09
N ARG A 125 14.65 -7.33 17.15
CA ARG A 125 14.13 -5.96 17.33
C ARG A 125 12.90 -5.78 16.47
N ARG A 126 11.81 -5.29 17.06
CA ARG A 126 10.60 -4.93 16.33
C ARG A 126 10.73 -3.54 15.71
N GLN A 127 9.93 -3.25 14.69
CA GLN A 127 9.93 -1.95 14.00
C GLN A 127 9.85 -0.71 14.93
N PRO A 128 8.98 -0.66 15.95
CA PRO A 128 8.84 0.52 16.81
C PRO A 128 10.11 0.86 17.60
N GLU A 129 10.89 -0.16 17.97
CA GLU A 129 12.17 0.00 18.67
C GLU A 129 13.18 0.68 17.74
N MET A 130 13.34 0.14 16.52
CA MET A 130 14.25 0.71 15.52
C MET A 130 13.87 2.14 15.12
N VAL A 131 12.57 2.43 14.99
CA VAL A 131 12.06 3.79 14.75
C VAL A 131 12.50 4.74 15.85
N THR A 132 12.40 4.31 17.11
CA THR A 132 12.75 5.13 18.28
C THR A 132 14.26 5.37 18.35
N GLU A 133 15.06 4.33 18.17
CA GLU A 133 16.53 4.40 18.14
C GLU A 133 17.02 5.32 17.02
N GLN A 134 16.57 5.11 15.79
CA GLN A 134 17.02 5.91 14.64
C GLN A 134 16.52 7.36 14.69
N LYS A 135 15.35 7.63 15.27
CA LYS A 135 14.93 9.02 15.53
C LYS A 135 15.88 9.71 16.49
N LYS A 136 16.33 9.01 17.53
CA LYS A 136 17.26 9.56 18.53
C LYS A 136 18.66 9.80 17.94
N GLU A 137 19.15 8.87 17.12
CA GLU A 137 20.52 8.91 16.59
C GLU A 137 20.65 9.72 15.29
N LEU A 138 19.66 9.60 14.39
CA LEU A 138 19.72 10.13 13.01
C LEU A 138 18.69 11.22 12.75
N GLY A 139 17.85 11.55 13.75
CA GLY A 139 16.75 12.51 13.63
C GLY A 139 15.55 12.01 12.82
N ARG A 140 15.62 10.80 12.23
CA ARG A 140 14.55 10.19 11.43
C ARG A 140 14.73 8.68 11.29
N PRO A 141 13.64 7.91 11.08
CA PRO A 141 13.73 6.53 10.63
C PRO A 141 14.32 6.45 9.21
N VAL A 142 15.24 5.54 8.99
CA VAL A 142 15.92 5.31 7.70
C VAL A 142 15.65 3.90 7.19
N ARG A 143 15.80 2.88 8.05
CA ARG A 143 15.62 1.46 7.70
C ARG A 143 14.93 0.74 8.85
N THR A 144 13.71 0.29 8.62
CA THR A 144 12.88 -0.30 9.67
C THR A 144 12.11 -1.46 9.06
N PRO A 145 12.75 -2.63 8.85
CA PRO A 145 11.99 -3.85 8.56
C PRO A 145 11.04 -4.12 9.72
N ASP A 146 10.03 -4.97 9.52
CA ASP A 146 9.06 -5.22 10.57
C ASP A 146 9.71 -5.99 11.74
N ILE A 147 10.63 -6.90 11.40
CA ILE A 147 11.47 -7.64 12.34
C ILE A 147 12.93 -7.61 11.87
N LEU A 148 13.84 -7.26 12.78
CA LEU A 148 15.28 -7.46 12.62
C LEU A 148 15.74 -8.61 13.52
N LEU A 149 16.37 -9.63 12.96
CA LEU A 149 16.84 -10.80 13.68
C LEU A 149 18.24 -10.51 14.25
N LEU A 150 18.40 -10.67 15.57
CA LEU A 150 19.67 -10.43 16.26
C LEU A 150 20.51 -11.70 16.41
N ASP A 151 19.89 -12.85 16.20
CA ASP A 151 20.54 -14.16 16.17
C ASP A 151 20.68 -14.67 14.74
N HIS A 152 21.60 -15.61 14.52
CA HIS A 152 21.73 -16.29 13.24
C HIS A 152 20.53 -17.21 13.01
N VAL A 153 19.71 -16.87 12.02
CA VAL A 153 18.53 -17.64 11.63
C VAL A 153 18.69 -18.10 10.19
N GLU A 154 18.44 -19.39 9.95
CA GLU A 154 18.38 -19.94 8.62
C GLU A 154 16.98 -20.43 8.29
N ILE A 155 16.48 -20.05 7.12
CA ILE A 155 15.22 -20.54 6.57
C ILE A 155 15.54 -21.15 5.21
N ASN A 156 15.17 -22.41 5.00
CA ASN A 156 15.48 -23.18 3.78
C ASN A 156 16.99 -23.16 3.43
N GLY A 157 17.85 -23.29 4.44
CA GLY A 157 19.31 -23.33 4.29
C GLY A 157 19.95 -21.99 3.90
N LYS A 158 19.24 -20.88 4.07
CA LYS A 158 19.71 -19.53 3.74
C LYS A 158 19.64 -18.63 4.97
N PRO A 159 20.68 -17.83 5.26
CA PRO A 159 20.66 -16.90 6.37
C PRO A 159 19.66 -15.77 6.13
N ILE A 160 18.92 -15.40 7.16
CA ILE A 160 17.92 -14.34 7.15
C ILE A 160 18.25 -13.38 8.28
N ALA A 161 18.45 -12.11 7.94
CA ALA A 161 18.77 -11.06 8.91
C ALA A 161 17.55 -10.20 9.27
N TRP A 162 16.53 -10.15 8.42
CA TRP A 162 15.33 -9.34 8.63
C TRP A 162 14.12 -9.95 7.94
N ILE A 163 12.94 -9.59 8.44
CA ILE A 163 11.65 -10.01 7.92
C ILE A 163 10.75 -8.80 7.73
N ASP A 164 10.03 -8.77 6.61
CA ASP A 164 9.05 -7.75 6.29
C ASP A 164 7.72 -8.47 5.97
N ALA A 165 6.67 -8.15 6.71
CA ALA A 165 5.37 -8.80 6.67
C ALA A 165 4.46 -8.11 5.66
N LYS A 166 3.65 -8.91 4.97
CA LYS A 166 2.69 -8.43 3.98
C LYS A 166 1.34 -9.07 4.22
N HIS A 167 0.42 -8.31 4.80
CA HIS A 167 -0.97 -8.70 4.99
C HIS A 167 -1.80 -8.54 3.69
N PHE A 168 -1.29 -9.09 2.59
CA PHE A 168 -1.96 -9.15 1.28
C PHE A 168 -1.36 -10.28 0.42
N TYR A 169 -1.95 -10.56 -0.75
CA TYR A 169 -1.40 -11.54 -1.70
C TYR A 169 -0.25 -10.96 -2.52
N GLY A 170 0.90 -11.63 -2.54
CA GLY A 170 2.08 -11.25 -3.33
C GLY A 170 1.85 -11.44 -4.83
N ALA A 171 1.18 -10.47 -5.47
CA ALA A 171 0.89 -10.53 -6.90
C ALA A 171 2.12 -10.22 -7.76
N ASP A 172 2.22 -10.86 -8.93
CA ASP A 172 3.20 -10.50 -9.95
C ASP A 172 2.74 -9.26 -10.73
N VAL A 173 2.96 -8.10 -10.11
CA VAL A 173 2.54 -6.79 -10.63
C VAL A 173 3.76 -5.86 -10.62
N ASP A 174 4.21 -5.44 -11.81
CA ASP A 174 5.45 -4.69 -12.02
C ASP A 174 5.62 -3.48 -11.11
N PHE A 175 4.56 -2.69 -10.94
CA PHE A 175 4.63 -1.48 -10.12
C PHE A 175 4.92 -1.81 -8.65
N GLN A 176 4.22 -2.80 -8.10
CA GLN A 176 4.41 -3.24 -6.72
C GLN A 176 5.78 -3.90 -6.56
N ARG A 177 6.18 -4.75 -7.51
CA ARG A 177 7.49 -5.39 -7.55
C ARG A 177 8.63 -4.36 -7.51
N LYS A 178 8.59 -3.32 -8.35
CA LYS A 178 9.60 -2.24 -8.35
C LYS A 178 9.69 -1.50 -7.02
N LYS A 179 8.54 -1.17 -6.42
CA LYS A 179 8.49 -0.49 -5.11
C LYS A 179 9.09 -1.37 -4.02
N MET A 180 8.73 -2.66 -4.01
CA MET A 180 9.23 -3.64 -3.07
C MET A 180 10.73 -3.87 -3.22
N VAL A 181 11.24 -4.14 -4.42
CA VAL A 181 12.69 -4.29 -4.68
C VAL A 181 13.48 -3.09 -4.15
N LYS A 182 13.00 -1.86 -4.40
CA LYS A 182 13.65 -0.65 -3.87
C LYS A 182 13.66 -0.60 -2.34
N GLN A 183 12.61 -1.11 -1.67
CA GLN A 183 12.56 -1.21 -0.21
C GLN A 183 13.54 -2.26 0.29
N MET A 184 13.47 -3.48 -0.24
CA MET A 184 14.29 -4.60 0.20
C MET A 184 15.78 -4.34 -0.02
N ASN A 185 16.17 -3.71 -1.15
CA ASN A 185 17.57 -3.37 -1.41
C ASN A 185 18.19 -2.52 -0.29
N ARG A 186 17.43 -1.63 0.35
CA ARG A 186 17.95 -0.82 1.47
C ARG A 186 18.26 -1.65 2.71
N TYR A 187 17.53 -2.75 2.90
CA TYR A 187 17.76 -3.69 4.00
C TYR A 187 18.88 -4.66 3.65
N ILE A 188 18.92 -5.12 2.39
CA ILE A 188 19.97 -5.99 1.87
C ILE A 188 21.35 -5.32 1.94
N GLU A 189 21.43 -4.05 1.56
CA GLU A 189 22.66 -3.26 1.66
C GLU A 189 23.17 -3.11 3.11
N GLU A 190 22.28 -3.18 4.10
CA GLU A 190 22.63 -2.95 5.51
C GLU A 190 22.88 -4.24 6.28
N TRP A 191 22.00 -5.23 6.13
CA TRP A 191 21.98 -6.45 6.96
C TRP A 191 22.11 -7.74 6.14
N GLY A 192 22.14 -7.65 4.81
CA GLY A 192 22.16 -8.81 3.92
C GLY A 192 20.78 -9.41 3.66
N SER A 193 20.76 -10.69 3.31
CA SER A 193 19.56 -11.42 2.88
C SER A 193 18.42 -11.34 3.91
N GLY A 194 17.18 -11.28 3.42
CA GLY A 194 15.99 -11.26 4.27
C GLY A 194 14.86 -12.13 3.76
N ALA A 195 13.72 -12.10 4.45
CA ALA A 195 12.50 -12.78 4.02
C ALA A 195 11.32 -11.82 3.96
N ILE A 196 10.41 -12.09 3.04
CA ILE A 196 9.11 -11.42 2.94
C ILE A 196 8.05 -12.48 3.21
N VAL A 197 7.23 -12.26 4.24
CA VAL A 197 6.17 -13.20 4.61
C VAL A 197 4.83 -12.65 4.14
N TYR A 198 4.17 -13.38 3.25
CA TYR A 198 2.85 -13.04 2.73
C TYR A 198 1.75 -13.81 3.45
N ARG A 199 0.82 -13.07 4.07
CA ARG A 199 -0.32 -13.66 4.78
C ARG A 199 -1.19 -14.55 3.89
N HIS A 200 -1.37 -14.17 2.63
CA HIS A 200 -2.28 -14.84 1.70
C HIS A 200 -1.54 -15.62 0.60
N GLY A 201 -0.26 -15.91 0.80
CA GLY A 201 0.61 -16.49 -0.22
C GLY A 201 1.04 -15.48 -1.29
N PHE A 202 1.76 -15.97 -2.29
CA PHE A 202 2.34 -15.18 -3.37
C PHE A 202 2.34 -15.95 -4.69
N SER A 203 2.48 -15.22 -5.80
CA SER A 203 2.59 -15.79 -7.14
C SER A 203 3.92 -16.51 -7.30
N GLU A 204 3.91 -17.71 -7.89
CA GLU A 204 5.15 -18.46 -8.23
C GLU A 204 6.09 -17.67 -9.14
N ASN A 205 5.56 -16.75 -9.95
CA ASN A 205 6.34 -15.87 -10.82
C ASN A 205 6.94 -14.65 -10.09
N LEU A 206 6.57 -14.42 -8.82
CA LEU A 206 7.11 -13.34 -8.02
C LEU A 206 8.52 -13.70 -7.55
N PHE A 207 9.48 -12.86 -7.89
CA PHE A 207 10.88 -13.01 -7.51
C PHE A 207 11.44 -11.66 -7.08
N ILE A 208 12.12 -11.65 -5.93
CA ILE A 208 12.78 -10.49 -5.35
C ILE A 208 14.23 -10.90 -5.03
N PRO A 209 15.22 -10.36 -5.75
CA PRO A 209 16.62 -10.68 -5.49
C PRO A 209 17.02 -10.41 -4.04
N GLY A 210 17.77 -11.33 -3.43
CA GLY A 210 18.22 -11.23 -2.04
C GLY A 210 17.15 -11.49 -0.98
N CYS A 211 15.94 -11.90 -1.38
CA CYS A 211 14.85 -12.23 -0.47
C CYS A 211 14.34 -13.66 -0.68
N ILE A 212 13.98 -14.32 0.42
CA ILE A 212 13.10 -15.50 0.38
C ILE A 212 11.66 -15.01 0.49
N LEU A 213 10.76 -15.60 -0.29
CA LEU A 213 9.33 -15.38 -0.14
C LEU A 213 8.73 -16.56 0.62
N LEU A 214 7.98 -16.26 1.66
CA LEU A 214 7.35 -17.25 2.53
C LEU A 214 5.84 -16.97 2.56
N ASP A 215 5.05 -18.03 2.64
CA ASP A 215 3.65 -17.95 3.04
C ASP A 215 3.54 -18.01 4.58
N ALA A 216 2.36 -17.66 5.08
CA ALA A 216 2.05 -17.69 6.51
C ALA A 216 1.38 -19.00 6.94
N ASP A 217 1.47 -20.08 6.15
CA ASP A 217 0.65 -21.28 6.35
C ASP A 217 1.06 -22.05 7.61
N THR A 218 2.30 -21.85 8.08
CA THR A 218 2.86 -22.46 9.29
C THR A 218 2.62 -21.67 10.58
N LEU A 219 2.03 -20.47 10.48
CA LEU A 219 1.77 -19.60 11.63
C LEU A 219 0.35 -19.82 12.17
N ASP A 220 0.22 -19.87 13.50
CA ASP A 220 -1.10 -19.73 14.12
C ASP A 220 -1.56 -18.28 14.00
N VAL A 221 -2.60 -18.13 13.20
CA VAL A 221 -3.16 -16.86 12.75
C VAL A 221 -4.60 -16.71 13.23
N SER A 222 -5.02 -17.54 14.19
CA SER A 222 -6.36 -17.52 14.80
C SER A 222 -6.74 -16.15 15.36
N ARG A 223 -5.77 -15.40 15.90
CA ARG A 223 -5.93 -14.01 16.36
C ARG A 223 -6.47 -13.06 15.29
N LEU A 224 -6.25 -13.31 13.99
CA LEU A 224 -6.77 -12.49 12.89
C LEU A 224 -8.25 -12.76 12.56
N ASN A 225 -8.84 -13.84 13.10
CA ASN A 225 -10.20 -14.29 12.77
C ASN A 225 -11.28 -13.80 13.75
N ILE A 226 -10.91 -13.04 14.80
CA ILE A 226 -11.79 -12.75 15.94
C ILE A 226 -13.00 -11.84 15.58
N ASP A 227 -12.97 -11.13 14.45
CA ASP A 227 -14.06 -10.21 14.04
C ASP A 227 -14.91 -10.72 12.86
N SER A 228 -15.15 -12.04 12.77
CA SER A 228 -16.06 -12.61 11.76
C SER A 228 -17.52 -12.77 12.23
N SER A 229 -17.90 -12.16 13.35
CA SER A 229 -19.23 -12.32 13.99
C SER A 229 -20.15 -11.14 13.69
#